data_AF-A0A1B6KML1-F1
#
_entry.id   AF-A0A1B6KML1-F1
#
_cell.length_a   1.000
_cell.length_b   1.000
_cell.length_c   1.000
_cell.angle_alpha   90.00
_cell.angle_beta   90.00
_cell.angle_gamma   90.00
#
_symmetry.space_group_name_H-M   'P 1'
#
loop_
_entity.id
_entity.type
_entity.pdbx_description
1 polymer ?
#
loop_
_entity_poly.entity_id
_entity_poly.type
_entity_poly.pdbx_seq_one_letter_code
_entity_poly.pdbx_strand_id
1 'polypeptide(L)'
;MEGLPLLPGYSFKDVTQSKFNIPHHFDVKNGYAVSRKPEFGIGKTPLDVNSINYHQAIDPIRFDPSLIYGRSKSYKIPTFKPHFVLYDKQCLTFRAFFKQSVAESPDEHFRIRQVNILYFLEDDTITVMEPPIKNAGYDQGRLVRRAKIPKGASGQFLHWKDLNVGIDIVMYGITYHICNCDEFTEEFLLSQGVELNAMEEVPKDPYLLSREGFSVGPSKVSPVDDKLRRFLEYDRKVLRFYAVWDQRDQGGDMRPYVIHYFLADDSVDISEVKTANSGYDSFPKLLNKMKVPKNWKDVPLDYPSIFLERSAEEVTEYYQPKDFIVGNTVFIMARKFLIYDCDPFTRKYYSHCLKIEQPSAISVFEDKPTLPPPPLPPHIGIGAPEDTVQSCFSFQPKPPKKDVLRYVINAGKKLRYTAMMDWVHPEDKERQFTIEYNLANGEVLVQELKVPNSGFIAGRFLKAMCLSKPGSDPDNPEFYTPADFNVGSIVNVFGHRFRITGADLAVYRYMEANPEKFTSEAVHSMRAHMVRLGLLNEEIKDRAEFDLRHQGCPQTDCLQTSSV
;
A
#
# COMPACT_ATOMS: atom_id res chain seq x y z
N MET A 1 -62.44 -63.83 -21.61
CA MET A 1 -62.77 -64.98 -20.74
C MET A 1 -63.20 -64.43 -19.40
N GLU A 2 -64.46 -64.01 -19.28
CA GLU A 2 -64.98 -63.54 -17.99
C GLU A 2 -65.70 -64.71 -17.31
N GLY A 3 -65.43 -64.92 -16.02
CA GLY A 3 -66.18 -65.88 -15.19
C GLY A 3 -65.66 -67.32 -15.12
N LEU A 4 -64.47 -67.64 -15.65
CA LEU A 4 -63.86 -68.97 -15.44
C LEU A 4 -63.15 -69.06 -14.07
N PRO A 5 -63.31 -70.16 -13.32
CA PRO A 5 -62.62 -70.35 -12.04
C PRO A 5 -61.12 -70.58 -12.27
N LEU A 6 -60.28 -70.06 -11.36
CA LEU A 6 -58.82 -70.19 -11.39
C LEU A 6 -58.35 -71.59 -10.94
N LEU A 7 -58.93 -72.65 -11.52
CA LEU A 7 -58.51 -74.03 -11.30
C LEU A 7 -57.48 -74.46 -12.36
N PRO A 8 -56.55 -75.37 -12.04
CA PRO A 8 -55.59 -75.91 -13.00
C PRO A 8 -56.31 -76.48 -14.23
N GLY A 9 -55.95 -76.03 -15.43
CA GLY A 9 -56.57 -76.43 -16.70
C GLY A 9 -57.49 -75.39 -17.34
N TYR A 10 -57.97 -74.39 -16.59
CA TYR A 10 -58.73 -73.26 -17.13
C TYR A 10 -57.88 -71.99 -17.34
N SER A 11 -56.55 -72.12 -17.30
CA SER A 11 -55.61 -71.06 -17.64
C SER A 11 -54.98 -71.31 -19.02
N PHE A 12 -55.07 -70.34 -19.90
CA PHE A 12 -54.51 -70.42 -21.25
C PHE A 12 -53.21 -69.62 -21.27
N LYS A 13 -52.10 -70.28 -21.61
CA LYS A 13 -50.79 -69.63 -21.79
C LYS A 13 -50.73 -69.05 -23.19
N ASP A 14 -50.41 -67.77 -23.31
CA ASP A 14 -50.16 -67.14 -24.60
C ASP A 14 -48.80 -67.58 -25.14
N VAL A 15 -48.81 -68.49 -26.13
CA VAL A 15 -47.62 -69.02 -26.79
C VAL A 15 -46.96 -68.03 -27.76
N THR A 16 -47.60 -66.88 -28.03
CA THR A 16 -47.03 -65.84 -28.91
C THR A 16 -46.16 -64.83 -28.16
N GLN A 17 -46.13 -64.89 -26.82
CA GLN A 17 -45.34 -63.99 -25.99
C GLN A 17 -43.84 -64.24 -26.19
N SER A 18 -43.12 -63.24 -26.69
CA SER A 18 -41.67 -63.31 -26.97
C SER A 18 -40.81 -62.55 -25.95
N LYS A 19 -41.40 -61.70 -25.10
CA LYS A 19 -40.69 -60.87 -24.13
C LYS A 19 -41.13 -61.22 -22.70
N PHE A 20 -40.16 -61.57 -21.85
CA PHE A 20 -40.38 -62.03 -20.47
C PHE A 20 -39.67 -61.16 -19.41
N ASN A 21 -39.32 -59.93 -19.76
CA ASN A 21 -38.57 -59.03 -18.88
C ASN A 21 -39.37 -58.72 -17.60
N ILE A 22 -38.75 -58.89 -16.45
CA ILE A 22 -39.36 -58.64 -15.14
C ILE A 22 -39.12 -57.17 -14.76
N PRO A 23 -40.17 -56.40 -14.43
CA PRO A 23 -40.00 -55.03 -13.94
C PRO A 23 -39.32 -54.98 -12.56
N HIS A 24 -38.40 -54.03 -12.37
CA HIS A 24 -37.72 -53.79 -11.09
C HIS A 24 -38.65 -53.08 -10.11
N HIS A 25 -39.30 -53.85 -9.23
CA HIS A 25 -40.13 -53.30 -8.13
C HIS A 25 -39.36 -53.05 -6.86
N PHE A 26 -38.32 -53.84 -6.62
CA PHE A 26 -37.49 -53.72 -5.43
C PHE A 26 -36.08 -53.35 -5.89
N ASP A 27 -35.57 -52.28 -5.30
CA ASP A 27 -34.28 -51.70 -5.66
C ASP A 27 -33.58 -51.22 -4.39
N VAL A 28 -32.25 -51.10 -4.43
CA VAL A 28 -31.47 -50.60 -3.29
C VAL A 28 -30.77 -49.32 -3.72
N LYS A 29 -31.20 -48.20 -3.15
CA LYS A 29 -30.61 -46.89 -3.43
C LYS A 29 -29.89 -46.38 -2.19
N ASN A 30 -28.58 -46.13 -2.32
CA ASN A 30 -27.72 -45.64 -1.24
C ASN A 30 -27.79 -46.49 0.04
N GLY A 31 -27.88 -47.82 -0.10
CA GLY A 31 -27.90 -48.77 1.03
C GLY A 31 -29.28 -49.05 1.66
N TYR A 32 -30.34 -48.38 1.21
CA TYR A 32 -31.71 -48.62 1.69
C TYR A 32 -32.57 -49.31 0.64
N ALA A 33 -33.36 -50.31 1.05
CA ALA A 33 -34.31 -51.00 0.20
C ALA A 33 -35.52 -50.11 -0.09
N VAL A 34 -35.80 -49.89 -1.38
CA VAL A 34 -36.89 -49.06 -1.89
C VAL A 34 -37.83 -49.93 -2.72
N SER A 35 -39.13 -49.89 -2.41
CA SER A 35 -40.18 -50.54 -3.21
C SER A 35 -40.90 -49.51 -4.09
N ARG A 36 -40.99 -49.79 -5.39
CA ARG A 36 -41.71 -48.98 -6.40
C ARG A 36 -42.95 -49.73 -6.87
N LYS A 37 -44.06 -49.01 -7.07
CA LYS A 37 -45.30 -49.59 -7.60
C LYS A 37 -45.10 -50.06 -9.05
N PRO A 38 -45.66 -51.21 -9.45
CA PRO A 38 -45.62 -51.67 -10.83
C PRO A 38 -46.37 -50.70 -11.75
N GLU A 39 -45.73 -50.28 -12.84
CA GLU A 39 -46.38 -49.54 -13.94
C GLU A 39 -46.81 -50.46 -15.09
N PHE A 40 -46.12 -51.59 -15.26
CA PHE A 40 -46.39 -52.61 -16.26
C PHE A 40 -46.12 -54.01 -15.72
N GLY A 41 -46.77 -55.01 -16.31
CA GLY A 41 -46.55 -56.43 -16.04
C GLY A 41 -45.34 -57.01 -16.77
N ILE A 42 -45.13 -58.32 -16.62
CA ILE A 42 -44.00 -59.05 -17.22
C ILE A 42 -44.02 -58.90 -18.75
N GLY A 43 -42.88 -58.54 -19.34
CA GLY A 43 -42.78 -58.32 -20.77
C GLY A 43 -43.36 -56.98 -21.26
N LYS A 44 -43.63 -56.03 -20.35
CA LYS A 44 -44.29 -54.74 -20.61
C LYS A 44 -45.77 -54.85 -21.01
N THR A 45 -46.46 -55.89 -20.56
CA THR A 45 -47.93 -55.97 -20.70
C THR A 45 -48.61 -54.95 -19.78
N PRO A 46 -49.77 -54.39 -20.17
CA PRO A 46 -50.54 -53.52 -19.29
C PRO A 46 -51.02 -54.30 -18.06
N LEU A 47 -51.00 -53.66 -16.88
CA LEU A 47 -51.52 -54.24 -15.64
C LEU A 47 -53.06 -54.33 -15.69
N ASP A 48 -53.65 -55.40 -15.15
CA ASP A 48 -55.12 -55.62 -15.15
C ASP A 48 -55.90 -54.45 -14.53
N VAL A 49 -55.33 -53.79 -13.53
CA VAL A 49 -55.92 -52.64 -12.82
C VAL A 49 -56.08 -51.40 -13.72
N ASN A 50 -55.29 -51.32 -14.80
CA ASN A 50 -55.33 -50.23 -15.78
C ASN A 50 -56.12 -50.61 -17.04
N SER A 51 -56.73 -51.80 -17.09
CA SER A 51 -57.62 -52.19 -18.18
C SER A 51 -59.00 -51.56 -18.01
N ILE A 52 -59.65 -51.20 -19.13
CA ILE A 52 -60.99 -50.60 -19.15
C ILE A 52 -62.05 -51.51 -18.48
N ASN A 53 -61.78 -52.82 -18.33
CA ASN A 53 -62.69 -53.77 -17.69
C ASN A 53 -62.91 -53.54 -16.17
N TYR A 54 -62.02 -52.80 -15.48
CA TYR A 54 -62.18 -52.47 -14.06
C TYR A 54 -62.58 -51.01 -13.81
N HIS A 55 -62.75 -50.21 -14.88
CA HIS A 55 -63.46 -48.94 -14.76
C HIS A 55 -64.96 -49.24 -14.64
N GLN A 56 -65.50 -49.15 -13.42
CA GLN A 56 -66.95 -49.07 -13.23
C GLN A 56 -67.45 -47.88 -14.05
N ALA A 57 -68.12 -48.18 -15.18
CA ALA A 57 -68.81 -47.17 -15.96
C ALA A 57 -69.85 -46.49 -15.05
N ILE A 58 -69.64 -45.22 -14.73
CA ILE A 58 -70.60 -44.41 -14.00
C ILE A 58 -71.70 -44.06 -15.01
N ASP A 59 -72.86 -44.70 -14.87
CA ASP A 59 -74.09 -44.28 -15.55
C ASP A 59 -74.37 -42.81 -15.21
N PRO A 60 -74.46 -41.88 -16.19
CA PRO A 60 -74.59 -40.46 -15.92
C PRO A 60 -76.00 -40.04 -15.47
N ILE A 61 -76.89 -40.98 -15.15
CA ILE A 61 -78.30 -40.69 -14.78
C ILE A 61 -78.71 -41.49 -13.54
N ARG A 62 -77.93 -41.37 -12.45
CA ARG A 62 -78.45 -41.67 -11.10
C ARG A 62 -78.37 -40.42 -10.22
N PHE A 63 -79.54 -39.86 -9.97
CA PHE A 63 -79.77 -38.79 -9.04
C PHE A 63 -79.36 -39.22 -7.62
N ASP A 64 -78.33 -38.58 -7.04
CA ASP A 64 -77.86 -38.84 -5.67
C ASP A 64 -78.60 -37.89 -4.69
N PRO A 65 -79.53 -38.42 -3.86
CA PRO A 65 -80.31 -37.60 -2.93
C PRO A 65 -79.48 -36.97 -1.80
N SER A 66 -78.21 -37.35 -1.63
CA SER A 66 -77.32 -36.73 -0.63
C SER A 66 -76.85 -35.31 -1.00
N LEU A 67 -77.01 -34.90 -2.27
CA LEU A 67 -76.73 -33.54 -2.74
C LEU A 67 -77.84 -32.53 -2.36
N ILE A 68 -79.07 -32.99 -2.10
CA ILE A 68 -80.21 -32.11 -1.79
C ILE A 68 -80.41 -31.96 -0.27
N TYR A 69 -80.27 -33.04 0.49
CA TYR A 69 -80.58 -33.05 1.92
C TYR A 69 -79.36 -33.06 2.84
N GLY A 70 -78.15 -33.15 2.28
CA GLY A 70 -76.91 -33.31 3.03
C GLY A 70 -76.76 -34.70 3.64
N ARG A 71 -75.51 -35.17 3.80
CA ARG A 71 -75.24 -36.47 4.42
C ARG A 71 -75.52 -36.40 5.93
N SER A 72 -76.39 -37.27 6.45
CA SER A 72 -76.64 -37.38 7.88
C SER A 72 -75.34 -37.75 8.61
N LYS A 73 -74.93 -36.97 9.62
CA LYS A 73 -73.78 -37.29 10.46
C LYS A 73 -74.03 -38.64 11.14
N SER A 74 -73.26 -39.68 10.79
CA SER A 74 -73.31 -40.95 11.51
C SER A 74 -72.73 -40.76 12.91
N TYR A 75 -73.54 -41.04 13.93
CA TYR A 75 -73.08 -41.01 15.32
C TYR A 75 -72.07 -42.14 15.52
N LYS A 76 -70.78 -41.79 15.63
CA LYS A 76 -69.73 -42.76 15.96
C LYS A 76 -69.90 -43.13 17.43
N ILE A 77 -70.19 -44.39 17.71
CA ILE A 77 -70.20 -44.92 19.08
C ILE A 77 -68.79 -44.73 19.66
N PRO A 78 -68.62 -44.02 20.80
CA PRO A 78 -67.31 -43.83 21.39
C PRO A 78 -66.74 -45.18 21.83
N THR A 79 -65.53 -45.49 21.37
CA THR A 79 -64.81 -46.70 21.77
C THR A 79 -64.36 -46.55 23.23
N PHE A 80 -64.67 -47.53 24.08
CA PHE A 80 -64.20 -47.55 25.47
C PHE A 80 -62.67 -47.59 25.50
N LYS A 81 -62.06 -46.59 26.14
CA LYS A 81 -60.62 -46.54 26.38
C LYS A 81 -60.39 -46.66 27.88
N PRO A 82 -59.55 -47.61 28.34
CA PRO A 82 -59.24 -47.74 29.76
C PRO A 82 -58.43 -46.53 30.26
N HIS A 83 -58.51 -46.25 31.55
CA HIS A 83 -57.97 -45.03 32.19
C HIS A 83 -56.48 -44.81 31.89
N PHE A 84 -55.65 -45.85 32.02
CA PHE A 84 -54.20 -45.78 31.75
C PHE A 84 -53.88 -45.45 30.28
N VAL A 85 -54.76 -45.80 29.33
CA VAL A 85 -54.58 -45.45 27.91
C VAL A 85 -55.09 -44.04 27.61
N LEU A 86 -56.14 -43.61 28.31
CA LEU A 86 -56.72 -42.28 28.12
C LEU A 86 -55.77 -41.18 28.61
N TYR A 87 -55.07 -41.45 29.71
CA TYR A 87 -54.15 -40.52 30.36
C TYR A 87 -52.66 -40.88 30.18
N ASP A 88 -52.32 -41.75 29.22
CA ASP A 88 -50.93 -42.10 28.92
C ASP A 88 -50.11 -40.82 28.65
N LYS A 89 -48.99 -40.68 29.37
CA LYS A 89 -48.06 -39.52 29.35
C LYS A 89 -48.66 -38.18 29.75
N GLN A 90 -49.90 -38.14 30.24
CA GLN A 90 -50.47 -36.93 30.81
C GLN A 90 -50.08 -36.83 32.29
N CYS A 91 -49.41 -35.74 32.64
CA CYS A 91 -49.01 -35.47 34.02
C CYS A 91 -49.32 -34.03 34.39
N LEU A 92 -49.72 -33.83 35.64
CA LEU A 92 -49.95 -32.52 36.21
C LEU A 92 -48.70 -32.02 36.93
N THR A 93 -48.20 -30.87 36.55
CA THR A 93 -47.03 -30.18 37.05
C THR A 93 -47.42 -28.97 37.91
N PHE A 94 -47.05 -29.01 39.19
CA PHE A 94 -47.21 -27.90 40.13
C PHE A 94 -45.83 -27.41 40.57
N ARG A 95 -45.60 -26.10 40.51
CA ARG A 95 -44.41 -25.45 41.06
C ARG A 95 -44.67 -25.13 42.53
N ALA A 96 -43.82 -25.65 43.39
CA ALA A 96 -43.92 -25.50 44.82
C ALA A 96 -42.56 -25.08 45.41
N PHE A 97 -42.55 -24.64 46.66
CA PHE A 97 -41.30 -24.52 47.42
C PHE A 97 -41.48 -25.10 48.82
N PHE A 98 -40.36 -25.38 49.46
CA PHE A 98 -40.33 -25.63 50.90
C PHE A 98 -39.16 -24.88 51.53
N LYS A 99 -39.34 -24.48 52.80
CA LYS A 99 -38.32 -23.78 53.57
C LYS A 99 -37.46 -24.80 54.32
N GLN A 100 -36.14 -24.75 54.10
CA GLN A 100 -35.17 -25.57 54.81
C GLN A 100 -34.39 -24.68 55.78
N SER A 101 -34.46 -24.96 57.09
CA SER A 101 -33.65 -24.27 58.10
C SER A 101 -32.18 -24.67 57.97
N VAL A 102 -31.27 -23.68 58.01
CA VAL A 102 -29.82 -23.90 57.99
C VAL A 102 -29.26 -23.43 59.32
N ALA A 103 -28.58 -24.31 60.05
CA ALA A 103 -27.90 -23.96 61.29
C ALA A 103 -26.46 -23.52 60.98
N GLU A 104 -25.95 -22.53 61.74
CA GLU A 104 -24.52 -22.17 61.79
C GLU A 104 -23.89 -21.67 60.47
N SER A 105 -24.66 -21.01 59.59
CA SER A 105 -24.11 -20.31 58.42
C SER A 105 -24.01 -18.80 58.67
N PRO A 106 -22.88 -18.14 58.32
CA PRO A 106 -22.76 -16.68 58.41
C PRO A 106 -23.60 -15.95 57.34
N ASP A 107 -23.89 -16.62 56.23
CA ASP A 107 -24.52 -16.01 55.05
C ASP A 107 -26.05 -16.15 55.03
N GLU A 108 -26.62 -17.14 55.72
CA GLU A 108 -28.06 -17.43 55.67
C GLU A 108 -28.58 -18.19 56.90
N HIS A 109 -29.87 -17.99 57.24
CA HIS A 109 -30.56 -18.72 58.33
C HIS A 109 -31.54 -19.79 57.81
N PHE A 110 -31.98 -19.66 56.56
CA PHE A 110 -32.87 -20.60 55.89
C PHE A 110 -32.68 -20.50 54.38
N ARG A 111 -32.96 -21.59 53.68
CA ARG A 111 -32.98 -21.69 52.21
C ARG A 111 -34.39 -21.93 51.70
N ILE A 112 -34.69 -21.41 50.52
CA ILE A 112 -35.96 -21.68 49.83
C ILE A 112 -35.65 -22.61 48.65
N ARG A 113 -36.08 -23.87 48.76
CA ARG A 113 -35.86 -24.87 47.71
C ARG A 113 -37.10 -24.98 46.84
N GLN A 114 -36.95 -24.60 45.58
CA GLN A 114 -38.00 -24.67 44.58
C GLN A 114 -38.10 -26.10 44.05
N VAL A 115 -39.30 -26.64 43.90
CA VAL A 115 -39.54 -28.00 43.44
C VAL A 115 -40.73 -28.05 42.49
N ASN A 116 -40.73 -29.04 41.61
CA ASN A 116 -41.85 -29.38 40.75
C ASN A 116 -42.48 -30.67 41.26
N ILE A 117 -43.74 -30.60 41.66
CA ILE A 117 -44.57 -31.75 42.02
C ILE A 117 -45.25 -32.24 40.74
N LEU A 118 -44.97 -33.47 40.34
CA LEU A 118 -45.57 -34.12 39.18
C LEU A 118 -46.57 -35.17 39.64
N TYR A 119 -47.81 -35.07 39.20
CA TYR A 119 -48.88 -36.04 39.41
C TYR A 119 -49.17 -36.77 38.09
N PHE A 120 -49.04 -38.09 38.06
CA PHE A 120 -49.28 -38.89 36.86
C PHE A 120 -50.75 -39.33 36.83
N LEU A 121 -51.49 -38.88 35.81
CA LEU A 121 -52.92 -39.19 35.65
C LEU A 121 -53.17 -40.65 35.24
N GLU A 122 -52.15 -41.34 34.73
CA GLU A 122 -52.24 -42.75 34.34
C GLU A 122 -52.53 -43.68 35.53
N ASP A 123 -51.89 -43.43 36.67
CA ASP A 123 -51.83 -44.35 37.81
C ASP A 123 -51.97 -43.68 39.18
N ASP A 124 -52.32 -42.39 39.26
CA ASP A 124 -52.47 -41.58 40.49
C ASP A 124 -51.20 -41.51 41.35
N THR A 125 -50.01 -41.53 40.73
CA THR A 125 -48.73 -41.45 41.44
C THR A 125 -48.15 -40.04 41.44
N ILE A 126 -47.33 -39.74 42.45
CA ILE A 126 -46.71 -38.42 42.62
C ILE A 126 -45.18 -38.57 42.66
N THR A 127 -44.48 -37.62 42.04
CA THR A 127 -43.03 -37.42 42.23
C THR A 127 -42.74 -35.97 42.56
N VAL A 128 -41.67 -35.70 43.30
CA VAL A 128 -41.20 -34.35 43.57
C VAL A 128 -39.77 -34.23 43.06
N MET A 129 -39.56 -33.27 42.16
CA MET A 129 -38.31 -33.04 41.43
C MET A 129 -37.84 -31.61 41.65
N GLU A 130 -36.63 -31.43 42.16
CA GLU A 130 -35.97 -30.14 42.23
C GLU A 130 -35.21 -29.84 40.93
N PRO A 131 -35.45 -28.69 40.27
CA PRO A 131 -34.71 -28.30 39.09
C PRO A 131 -33.24 -28.00 39.42
N PRO A 132 -32.29 -28.36 38.53
CA PRO A 132 -30.87 -28.13 38.78
C PRO A 132 -30.52 -26.63 38.70
N ILE A 133 -29.94 -26.07 39.76
CA ILE A 133 -29.44 -24.70 39.84
C ILE A 133 -27.92 -24.75 39.90
N LYS A 134 -27.26 -24.09 38.94
CA LYS A 134 -25.78 -24.07 38.87
C LYS A 134 -25.20 -23.53 40.17
N ASN A 135 -24.20 -24.24 40.69
CA ASN A 135 -23.45 -23.86 41.88
C ASN A 135 -24.30 -23.75 43.16
N ALA A 136 -25.42 -24.46 43.28
CA ALA A 136 -26.27 -24.42 44.47
C ALA A 136 -25.60 -25.01 45.73
N GLY A 137 -24.58 -25.87 45.57
CA GLY A 137 -23.79 -26.39 46.69
C GLY A 137 -24.47 -27.48 47.52
N TYR A 138 -25.59 -28.04 47.03
CA TYR A 138 -26.30 -29.16 47.64
C TYR A 138 -26.85 -30.10 46.56
N ASP A 139 -27.17 -31.34 46.95
CA ASP A 139 -27.71 -32.35 46.04
C ASP A 139 -29.11 -31.97 45.56
N GLN A 140 -29.28 -31.97 44.24
CA GLN A 140 -30.51 -31.60 43.52
C GLN A 140 -31.04 -32.76 42.69
N GLY A 141 -32.29 -32.65 42.25
CA GLY A 141 -32.96 -33.63 41.42
C GLY A 141 -34.15 -34.27 42.13
N ARG A 142 -34.26 -35.60 42.08
CA ARG A 142 -35.45 -36.30 42.57
C ARG A 142 -35.47 -36.42 44.10
N LEU A 143 -36.35 -35.64 44.75
CA LEU A 143 -36.56 -35.69 46.20
C LEU A 143 -37.51 -36.82 46.60
N VAL A 144 -38.60 -37.01 45.84
CA VAL A 144 -39.60 -38.06 46.10
C VAL A 144 -39.73 -38.96 44.88
N ARG A 145 -39.58 -40.27 45.08
CA ARG A 145 -39.76 -41.29 44.03
C ARG A 145 -41.25 -41.45 43.66
N ARG A 146 -41.51 -41.89 42.42
CA ARG A 146 -42.87 -42.10 41.89
C ARG A 146 -43.61 -43.13 42.73
N ALA A 147 -44.60 -42.70 43.49
CA ALA A 147 -45.41 -43.57 44.33
C ALA A 147 -46.77 -42.93 44.63
N LYS A 148 -47.74 -43.73 45.07
CA LYS A 148 -48.98 -43.21 45.68
C LYS A 148 -48.67 -42.73 47.08
N ILE A 149 -48.78 -41.43 47.32
CA ILE A 149 -48.41 -40.82 48.60
C ILE A 149 -49.65 -40.81 49.52
N PRO A 150 -49.57 -41.34 50.75
CA PRO A 150 -50.69 -41.33 51.68
C PRO A 150 -50.98 -39.93 52.22
N LYS A 151 -52.26 -39.59 52.31
CA LYS A 151 -52.83 -38.38 52.92
C LYS A 151 -52.87 -38.57 54.44
N GLY A 152 -51.75 -38.29 55.09
CA GLY A 152 -51.59 -38.40 56.54
C GLY A 152 -51.83 -39.83 57.08
N ALA A 153 -52.38 -39.94 58.29
CA ALA A 153 -52.61 -41.22 58.97
C ALA A 153 -53.90 -41.96 58.53
N SER A 154 -54.70 -41.38 57.63
CA SER A 154 -56.05 -41.85 57.29
C SER A 154 -56.10 -43.00 56.27
N GLY A 155 -54.95 -43.42 55.72
CA GLY A 155 -54.85 -44.50 54.73
C GLY A 155 -55.38 -44.15 53.33
N GLN A 156 -55.93 -42.96 53.11
CA GLN A 156 -56.29 -42.45 51.79
C GLN A 156 -55.04 -41.94 51.06
N PHE A 157 -55.00 -42.01 49.73
CA PHE A 157 -53.90 -41.46 48.93
C PHE A 157 -54.22 -40.04 48.45
N LEU A 158 -53.17 -39.24 48.25
CA LEU A 158 -53.28 -37.92 47.62
C LEU A 158 -53.83 -38.05 46.21
N HIS A 159 -54.88 -37.29 45.94
CA HIS A 159 -55.51 -37.23 44.63
C HIS A 159 -55.30 -35.85 44.00
N TRP A 160 -55.37 -35.71 42.68
CA TRP A 160 -55.20 -34.40 42.02
C TRP A 160 -56.20 -33.34 42.49
N LYS A 161 -57.35 -33.76 43.01
CA LYS A 161 -58.37 -32.88 43.63
C LYS A 161 -57.90 -32.22 44.94
N ASP A 162 -56.90 -32.79 45.60
CA ASP A 162 -56.31 -32.23 46.81
C ASP A 162 -55.18 -31.22 46.51
N LEU A 163 -54.80 -31.07 45.23
CA LEU A 163 -53.75 -30.19 44.77
C LEU A 163 -54.38 -28.92 44.19
N ASN A 164 -54.13 -27.77 44.81
CA ASN A 164 -54.49 -26.46 44.28
C ASN A 164 -53.37 -25.47 44.62
N VAL A 165 -53.33 -24.36 43.89
CA VAL A 165 -52.42 -23.25 44.16
C VAL A 165 -52.72 -22.64 45.54
N GLY A 166 -51.70 -22.24 46.30
CA GLY A 166 -51.80 -21.68 47.65
C GLY A 166 -52.05 -22.71 48.76
N ILE A 167 -52.05 -24.01 48.46
CA ILE A 167 -52.25 -25.08 49.44
C ILE A 167 -50.91 -25.68 49.89
N ASP A 168 -50.80 -25.91 51.20
CA ASP A 168 -49.71 -26.65 51.83
C ASP A 168 -49.97 -28.15 51.86
N ILE A 169 -49.04 -28.94 51.33
CA ILE A 169 -49.14 -30.40 51.28
C ILE A 169 -47.95 -31.02 51.99
N VAL A 170 -48.24 -31.93 52.92
CA VAL A 170 -47.22 -32.68 53.65
C VAL A 170 -46.95 -34.01 52.95
N MET A 171 -45.72 -34.20 52.50
CA MET A 171 -45.24 -35.48 51.95
C MET A 171 -43.99 -35.91 52.72
N TYR A 172 -44.02 -37.10 53.32
CA TYR A 172 -42.89 -37.66 54.09
C TYR A 172 -42.33 -36.71 55.18
N GLY A 173 -43.19 -35.90 55.81
CA GLY A 173 -42.80 -34.97 56.88
C GLY A 173 -42.26 -33.62 56.41
N ILE A 174 -42.17 -33.38 55.10
CA ILE A 174 -41.83 -32.08 54.52
C ILE A 174 -43.12 -31.42 54.03
N THR A 175 -43.30 -30.14 54.37
CA THR A 175 -44.45 -29.33 53.92
C THR A 175 -44.04 -28.56 52.67
N TYR A 176 -44.72 -28.84 51.55
CA TYR A 176 -44.55 -28.17 50.27
C TYR A 176 -45.69 -27.20 50.06
N HIS A 177 -45.36 -25.95 49.75
CA HIS A 177 -46.33 -24.91 49.44
C HIS A 177 -46.44 -24.76 47.92
N ILE A 178 -47.61 -25.01 47.33
CA ILE A 178 -47.82 -24.86 45.88
C ILE A 178 -48.04 -23.40 45.52
N CYS A 179 -47.24 -22.84 44.61
CA CYS A 179 -47.37 -21.43 44.20
C CYS A 179 -47.96 -21.26 42.81
N ASN A 180 -47.65 -22.17 41.90
CA ASN A 180 -48.01 -22.05 40.50
C ASN A 180 -48.23 -23.44 39.89
N CYS A 181 -48.90 -23.50 38.75
CA CYS A 181 -49.17 -24.70 37.99
C CYS A 181 -48.86 -24.44 36.50
N ASP A 182 -48.65 -25.49 35.73
CA ASP A 182 -48.38 -25.40 34.29
C ASP A 182 -49.68 -25.16 33.48
N GLU A 183 -49.57 -24.67 32.26
CA GLU A 183 -50.73 -24.33 31.42
C GLU A 183 -51.65 -25.54 31.19
N PHE A 184 -51.07 -26.71 30.92
CA PHE A 184 -51.82 -27.96 30.79
C PHE A 184 -52.59 -28.33 32.06
N THR A 185 -52.01 -28.08 33.23
CA THR A 185 -52.67 -28.40 34.50
C THR A 185 -53.79 -27.45 34.82
N GLU A 186 -53.63 -26.20 34.45
CA GLU A 186 -54.66 -25.18 34.60
C GLU A 186 -55.89 -25.56 33.78
N GLU A 187 -55.71 -25.83 32.49
CA GLU A 187 -56.78 -26.28 31.60
C GLU A 187 -57.43 -27.59 32.06
N PHE A 188 -56.62 -28.55 32.50
CA PHE A 188 -57.13 -29.83 32.99
C PHE A 188 -58.02 -29.66 34.22
N LEU A 189 -57.55 -28.94 35.24
CA LEU A 189 -58.30 -28.73 36.48
C LEU A 189 -59.60 -27.96 36.23
N LEU A 190 -59.56 -26.92 35.39
CA LEU A 190 -60.74 -26.18 34.97
C LEU A 190 -61.73 -27.09 34.20
N SER A 191 -61.24 -27.96 33.32
CA SER A 191 -62.08 -28.92 32.57
C SER A 191 -62.79 -29.92 33.48
N GLN A 192 -62.17 -30.27 34.61
CA GLN A 192 -62.73 -31.18 35.61
C GLN A 192 -63.58 -30.45 36.67
N GLY A 193 -63.77 -29.13 36.54
CA GLY A 193 -64.60 -28.30 37.42
C GLY A 193 -63.93 -27.89 38.73
N VAL A 194 -62.59 -27.89 38.80
CA VAL A 194 -61.83 -27.34 39.95
C VAL A 194 -61.48 -25.88 39.67
N GLU A 195 -61.90 -24.98 40.55
CA GLU A 195 -61.52 -23.57 40.50
C GLU A 195 -60.12 -23.38 41.10
N LEU A 196 -59.21 -22.81 40.31
CA LEU A 196 -57.84 -22.53 40.70
C LEU A 196 -57.74 -21.24 41.51
N ASN A 197 -56.92 -21.25 42.55
CA ASN A 197 -56.59 -20.04 43.30
C ASN A 197 -55.63 -19.14 42.49
N ALA A 198 -55.52 -17.87 42.90
CA ALA A 198 -54.60 -16.93 42.28
C ALA A 198 -53.14 -17.40 42.41
N MET A 199 -52.37 -17.30 41.31
CA MET A 199 -50.96 -17.66 41.29
C MET A 199 -50.16 -16.83 42.29
N GLU A 200 -49.31 -17.49 43.08
CA GLU A 200 -48.43 -16.86 44.06
C GLU A 200 -47.00 -16.76 43.54
N GLU A 201 -46.31 -15.68 43.90
CA GLU A 201 -44.88 -15.54 43.61
C GLU A 201 -44.05 -16.35 44.61
N VAL A 202 -43.07 -17.09 44.09
CA VAL A 202 -42.12 -17.81 44.94
C VAL A 202 -41.27 -16.79 45.71
N PRO A 203 -41.12 -16.92 47.04
CA PRO A 203 -40.30 -16.01 47.82
C PRO A 203 -38.84 -16.08 47.38
N LYS A 204 -38.20 -14.91 47.30
CA LYS A 204 -36.79 -14.80 46.90
C LYS A 204 -35.88 -15.33 48.01
N ASP A 205 -34.95 -16.21 47.65
CA ASP A 205 -33.96 -16.74 48.58
C ASP A 205 -32.90 -15.66 48.91
N PRO A 206 -32.72 -15.28 50.21
CA PRO A 206 -31.69 -14.34 50.63
C PRO A 206 -30.28 -14.69 50.11
N TYR A 207 -29.96 -15.99 50.02
CA TYR A 207 -28.65 -16.47 49.55
C TYR A 207 -28.45 -16.26 48.04
N LEU A 208 -29.50 -16.45 47.24
CA LEU A 208 -29.43 -16.21 45.79
C LEU A 208 -29.30 -14.71 45.49
N LEU A 209 -30.01 -13.87 46.25
CA LEU A 209 -29.94 -12.40 46.10
C LEU A 209 -28.57 -11.83 46.43
N SER A 210 -27.94 -12.29 47.53
CA SER A 210 -26.59 -11.82 47.89
C SER A 210 -25.58 -12.18 46.80
N ARG A 211 -25.72 -13.34 46.17
CA ARG A 211 -24.83 -13.85 45.15
C ARG A 211 -24.96 -13.18 43.78
N GLU A 212 -26.16 -12.76 43.37
CA GLU A 212 -26.35 -12.00 42.12
C GLU A 212 -25.53 -10.71 42.12
N GLY A 213 -25.38 -10.05 43.29
CA GLY A 213 -24.52 -8.89 43.48
C GLY A 213 -23.02 -9.16 43.32
N PHE A 214 -22.58 -10.42 43.47
CA PHE A 214 -21.19 -10.86 43.29
C PHE A 214 -20.95 -11.59 41.96
N SER A 215 -21.95 -11.64 41.08
CA SER A 215 -21.77 -12.24 39.77
C SER A 215 -20.65 -11.50 39.03
N VAL A 216 -19.57 -12.24 38.76
CA VAL A 216 -18.49 -11.81 37.88
C VAL A 216 -19.16 -11.37 36.59
N GLY A 217 -19.18 -10.05 36.35
CA GLY A 217 -19.75 -9.49 35.13
C GLY A 217 -19.19 -10.22 33.92
N PRO A 218 -19.93 -10.25 32.79
CA PRO A 218 -19.40 -10.84 31.57
C PRO A 218 -17.99 -10.28 31.34
N SER A 219 -17.02 -11.17 31.09
CA SER A 219 -15.69 -10.76 30.65
C SER A 219 -15.91 -9.95 29.38
N LYS A 220 -16.01 -8.62 29.55
CA LYS A 220 -15.99 -7.67 28.47
C LYS A 220 -14.59 -7.79 27.91
N VAL A 221 -14.43 -8.67 26.92
CA VAL A 221 -13.41 -8.43 25.91
C VAL A 221 -13.81 -7.08 25.33
N SER A 222 -13.12 -6.04 25.79
CA SER A 222 -13.28 -4.69 25.26
C SER A 222 -13.22 -4.76 23.74
N PRO A 223 -13.95 -3.92 22.99
CA PRO A 223 -13.75 -3.77 21.55
C PRO A 223 -12.36 -3.15 21.34
N VAL A 224 -11.33 -3.97 21.47
CA VAL A 224 -9.95 -3.61 21.19
C VAL A 224 -9.90 -3.59 19.67
N ASP A 225 -9.70 -2.39 19.13
CA ASP A 225 -9.23 -2.14 17.78
C ASP A 225 -8.32 -3.29 17.34
N ASP A 226 -8.70 -4.01 16.28
CA ASP A 226 -8.15 -5.33 15.97
C ASP A 226 -6.64 -5.20 15.67
N LYS A 227 -5.83 -5.36 16.73
CA LYS A 227 -4.37 -5.15 16.69
C LYS A 227 -3.73 -6.02 15.62
N LEU A 228 -4.29 -7.21 15.39
CA LEU A 228 -3.84 -8.12 14.37
C LEU A 228 -4.17 -7.59 12.97
N ARG A 229 -5.41 -7.14 12.73
CA ARG A 229 -5.79 -6.52 11.45
C ARG A 229 -4.87 -5.35 11.10
N ARG A 230 -4.62 -4.48 12.06
CA ARG A 230 -3.75 -3.31 11.88
C ARG A 230 -2.30 -3.71 11.59
N PHE A 231 -1.77 -4.68 12.34
CA PHE A 231 -0.45 -5.24 12.08
C PHE A 231 -0.35 -5.81 10.66
N LEU A 232 -1.33 -6.60 10.21
CA LEU A 232 -1.33 -7.19 8.87
C LEU A 232 -1.41 -6.16 7.75
N GLU A 233 -2.18 -5.08 7.94
CA GLU A 233 -2.35 -4.03 6.93
C GLU A 233 -1.11 -3.13 6.80
N TYR A 234 -0.42 -2.89 7.93
CA TYR A 234 0.68 -1.93 8.04
C TYR A 234 2.04 -2.55 8.34
N ASP A 235 2.17 -3.88 8.26
CA ASP A 235 3.44 -4.57 8.45
C ASP A 235 4.51 -3.99 7.51
N ARG A 236 5.70 -3.72 8.06
CA ARG A 236 6.85 -3.12 7.37
C ARG A 236 6.63 -1.73 6.75
N LYS A 237 5.47 -1.09 6.97
CA LYS A 237 5.22 0.29 6.52
C LYS A 237 5.65 1.26 7.62
N VAL A 238 6.80 1.90 7.41
CA VAL A 238 7.40 2.83 8.36
C VAL A 238 7.51 4.20 7.71
N LEU A 239 7.07 5.23 8.41
CA LEU A 239 7.25 6.61 7.98
C LEU A 239 8.59 7.12 8.51
N ARG A 240 9.49 7.51 7.61
CA ARG A 240 10.80 8.08 7.94
C ARG A 240 10.83 9.58 7.71
N PHE A 241 11.23 10.31 8.74
CA PHE A 241 11.45 11.76 8.73
C PHE A 241 12.89 12.09 9.09
N TYR A 242 13.43 13.11 8.45
CA TYR A 242 14.73 13.67 8.77
C TYR A 242 14.53 14.91 9.62
N ALA A 243 15.11 14.88 10.82
CA ALA A 243 14.99 15.94 11.79
C ALA A 243 16.36 16.41 12.25
N VAL A 244 16.41 17.64 12.72
CA VAL A 244 17.58 18.20 13.38
C VAL A 244 17.21 18.55 14.81
N TRP A 245 18.12 18.30 15.73
CA TRP A 245 18.05 18.86 17.07
C TRP A 245 19.10 19.96 17.18
N ASP A 246 18.61 21.21 17.26
CA ASP A 246 19.47 22.39 17.41
C ASP A 246 19.64 22.70 18.89
N GLN A 247 20.89 22.58 19.35
CA GLN A 247 21.29 22.81 20.74
C GLN A 247 22.33 23.96 20.84
N ARG A 248 22.52 24.74 19.77
CA ARG A 248 23.52 25.82 19.71
C ARG A 248 23.31 26.87 20.80
N ASP A 249 22.06 27.15 21.16
CA ASP A 249 21.70 28.08 22.25
C ASP A 249 22.24 27.65 23.63
N GLN A 250 22.47 26.35 23.84
CA GLN A 250 22.94 25.78 25.10
C GLN A 250 24.42 25.37 25.04
N GLY A 251 25.15 25.85 24.03
CA GLY A 251 26.56 25.50 23.81
C GLY A 251 26.79 24.12 23.20
N GLY A 252 25.75 23.51 22.61
CA GLY A 252 25.86 22.25 21.88
C GLY A 252 25.97 22.44 20.36
N ASP A 253 26.09 21.33 19.64
CA ASP A 253 26.07 21.31 18.17
C ASP A 253 24.66 21.06 17.63
N MET A 254 24.45 21.45 16.38
CA MET A 254 23.27 21.07 15.62
C MET A 254 23.44 19.65 15.07
N ARG A 255 22.56 18.72 15.46
CA ARG A 255 22.73 17.28 15.14
C ARG A 255 21.59 16.68 14.33
N PRO A 256 21.89 15.93 13.25
CA PRO A 256 20.88 15.21 12.48
C PRO A 256 20.41 13.94 13.18
N TYR A 257 19.09 13.75 13.17
CA TYR A 257 18.39 12.56 13.65
C TYR A 257 17.40 12.07 12.60
N VAL A 258 17.09 10.78 12.64
CA VAL A 258 16.05 10.16 11.82
C VAL A 258 14.94 9.66 12.74
N ILE A 259 13.72 10.13 12.50
CA ILE A 259 12.53 9.73 13.24
C ILE A 259 11.78 8.69 12.40
N HIS A 260 11.56 7.52 12.97
CA HIS A 260 10.78 6.45 12.38
C HIS A 260 9.44 6.33 13.10
N TYR A 261 8.33 6.42 12.36
CA TYR A 261 6.98 6.19 12.86
C TYR A 261 6.43 4.89 12.28
N PHE A 262 6.08 3.94 13.12
CA PHE A 262 5.57 2.63 12.71
C PHE A 262 4.05 2.63 12.64
N LEU A 263 3.48 2.44 11.44
CA LEU A 263 2.03 2.50 11.23
C LEU A 263 1.28 1.33 11.88
N ALA A 264 1.97 0.19 12.08
CA ALA A 264 1.40 -1.02 12.67
C ALA A 264 1.00 -0.85 14.14
N ASP A 265 1.76 -0.06 14.92
CA ASP A 265 1.61 0.05 16.37
C ASP A 265 1.64 1.49 16.90
N ASP A 266 1.68 2.52 16.04
CA ASP A 266 1.80 3.94 16.42
C ASP A 266 3.01 4.27 17.31
N SER A 267 4.07 3.48 17.19
CA SER A 267 5.30 3.73 17.93
C SER A 267 6.27 4.60 17.14
N VAL A 268 7.13 5.30 17.87
CA VAL A 268 8.17 6.17 17.34
C VAL A 268 9.53 5.67 17.83
N ASP A 269 10.51 5.66 16.93
CA ASP A 269 11.92 5.37 17.19
C ASP A 269 12.76 6.52 16.65
N ILE A 270 13.78 6.95 17.39
CA ILE A 270 14.68 8.04 16.97
C ILE A 270 16.09 7.50 16.93
N SER A 271 16.67 7.47 15.73
CA SER A 271 18.06 7.05 15.48
C SER A 271 18.96 8.25 15.19
N GLU A 272 20.17 8.22 15.72
CA GLU A 272 21.19 9.24 15.47
C GLU A 272 21.91 8.97 14.14
N VAL A 273 22.12 10.01 13.34
CA VAL A 273 22.89 9.89 12.09
C VAL A 273 24.37 10.07 12.42
N LYS A 274 25.13 8.98 12.30
CA LYS A 274 26.57 8.99 12.59
C LYS A 274 27.33 9.78 11.52
N THR A 275 28.03 10.82 11.94
CA THR A 275 29.02 11.53 11.13
C THR A 275 30.43 11.06 11.46
N ALA A 276 31.28 10.92 10.44
CA ALA A 276 32.67 10.49 10.65
C ALA A 276 33.44 11.58 11.40
N ASN A 277 34.31 11.18 12.33
CA ASN A 277 35.14 12.08 13.15
C ASN A 277 34.34 13.12 13.95
N SER A 278 33.12 12.78 14.41
CA SER A 278 32.25 13.69 15.16
C SER A 278 32.69 13.92 16.62
N GLY A 279 33.52 13.05 17.18
CA GLY A 279 33.93 13.09 18.59
C GLY A 279 32.89 12.56 19.58
N TYR A 280 31.70 12.15 19.11
CA TYR A 280 30.66 11.55 19.95
C TYR A 280 30.76 10.03 19.98
N ASP A 281 30.35 9.44 21.11
CA ASP A 281 30.24 7.99 21.24
C ASP A 281 29.14 7.42 20.32
N SER A 282 29.37 6.22 19.83
CA SER A 282 28.58 5.62 18.75
C SER A 282 27.33 4.94 19.28
N PHE A 283 26.29 5.71 19.63
CA PHE A 283 24.98 5.17 19.98
C PHE A 283 24.03 5.13 18.77
N PRO A 284 23.44 3.96 18.44
CA PRO A 284 22.58 3.84 17.25
C PRO A 284 21.19 4.48 17.43
N LYS A 285 20.70 4.55 18.68
CA LYS A 285 19.36 5.05 19.00
C LYS A 285 19.42 6.09 20.10
N LEU A 286 18.69 7.18 19.90
CA LEU A 286 18.42 8.18 20.92
C LEU A 286 17.17 7.81 21.73
N LEU A 287 16.15 7.24 21.07
CA LEU A 287 14.90 6.80 21.67
C LEU A 287 14.53 5.41 21.17
N ASN A 288 14.31 4.46 22.09
CA ASN A 288 13.81 3.15 21.73
C ASN A 288 12.36 3.22 21.25
N LYS A 289 12.00 2.27 20.38
CA LYS A 289 10.65 2.14 19.80
C LYS A 289 9.58 2.11 20.89
N MET A 290 8.81 3.18 21.02
CA MET A 290 7.71 3.28 22.00
C MET A 290 6.62 4.24 21.53
N LYS A 291 5.42 4.13 22.11
CA LYS A 291 4.37 5.14 21.88
C LYS A 291 4.70 6.41 22.65
N VAL A 292 4.92 7.51 21.93
CA VAL A 292 5.35 8.77 22.54
C VAL A 292 4.13 9.61 22.92
N PRO A 293 3.96 9.97 24.20
CA PRO A 293 2.89 10.88 24.62
C PRO A 293 3.21 12.31 24.18
N LYS A 294 2.19 13.07 23.75
CA LYS A 294 2.34 14.50 23.44
C LYS A 294 2.65 15.30 24.71
N ASN A 295 1.87 15.06 25.76
CA ASN A 295 2.00 15.72 27.05
C ASN A 295 2.60 14.76 28.09
N TRP A 296 3.92 14.63 28.11
CA TRP A 296 4.59 13.73 29.05
C TRP A 296 4.43 14.14 30.53
N LYS A 297 4.16 15.44 30.80
CA LYS A 297 4.03 16.01 32.15
C LYS A 297 2.62 15.92 32.76
N ASP A 298 1.61 15.68 31.93
CA ASP A 298 0.22 15.73 32.36
C ASP A 298 -0.12 14.41 33.07
N VAL A 299 0.09 14.34 34.39
CA VAL A 299 -0.10 13.14 35.23
C VAL A 299 -1.33 13.35 36.11
N PRO A 300 -2.29 12.40 36.15
CA PRO A 300 -3.40 12.45 37.10
C PRO A 300 -2.89 12.53 38.55
N LEU A 301 -3.55 13.32 39.41
CA LEU A 301 -3.17 13.51 40.81
C LEU A 301 -3.13 12.19 41.61
N ASP A 302 -3.94 11.21 41.22
CA ASP A 302 -4.04 9.89 41.86
C ASP A 302 -2.97 8.89 41.40
N TYR A 303 -2.07 9.27 40.48
CA TYR A 303 -1.07 8.35 39.93
C TYR A 303 0.06 8.08 40.96
N PRO A 304 0.27 6.82 41.40
CA PRO A 304 1.29 6.51 42.38
C PRO A 304 2.70 6.68 41.79
N SER A 305 3.55 7.47 42.44
CA SER A 305 4.95 7.71 42.01
C SER A 305 5.85 6.47 42.05
N ILE A 306 5.33 5.31 42.45
CA ILE A 306 6.05 4.03 42.52
C ILE A 306 6.09 3.30 41.17
N PHE A 307 5.17 3.63 40.25
CA PHE A 307 5.16 3.06 38.91
C PHE A 307 6.14 3.84 38.01
N LEU A 308 7.11 3.14 37.42
CA LEU A 308 8.07 3.74 36.48
C LEU A 308 7.47 4.00 35.09
N GLU A 309 6.42 3.28 34.70
CA GLU A 309 5.82 3.34 33.37
C GLU A 309 4.33 3.68 33.46
N ARG A 310 3.91 4.70 32.70
CA ARG A 310 2.52 5.13 32.61
C ARG A 310 1.71 4.11 31.83
N SER A 311 0.54 3.74 32.34
CA SER A 311 -0.35 2.84 31.63
C SER A 311 -0.98 3.56 30.43
N ALA A 312 -1.38 2.80 29.41
CA ALA A 312 -1.98 3.38 28.19
C ALA A 312 -3.30 4.13 28.44
N GLU A 313 -3.92 3.90 29.60
CA GLU A 313 -5.19 4.50 30.03
C GLU A 313 -4.98 5.88 30.68
N GLU A 314 -3.76 6.18 31.13
CA GLU A 314 -3.41 7.43 31.83
C GLU A 314 -2.79 8.48 30.92
N VAL A 315 -2.53 8.13 29.65
CA VAL A 315 -1.99 9.05 28.66
C VAL A 315 -3.12 9.70 27.90
N THR A 316 -3.22 11.03 27.99
CA THR A 316 -4.26 11.84 27.33
C THR A 316 -4.19 11.70 25.81
N GLU A 317 -3.01 11.95 25.21
CA GLU A 317 -2.84 11.87 23.75
C GLU A 317 -1.44 11.39 23.36
N TYR A 318 -1.40 10.49 22.36
CA TYR A 318 -0.18 10.05 21.69
C TYR A 318 0.04 10.81 20.39
N TYR A 319 1.30 10.90 19.96
CA TYR A 319 1.64 11.41 18.64
C TYR A 319 1.02 10.55 17.54
N GLN A 320 0.42 11.21 16.56
CA GLN A 320 -0.14 10.61 15.36
C GLN A 320 0.70 11.01 14.14
N PRO A 321 0.54 10.33 12.98
CA PRO A 321 1.25 10.73 11.77
C PRO A 321 0.99 12.21 11.43
N LYS A 322 -0.25 12.70 11.60
CA LYS A 322 -0.63 14.08 11.27
C LYS A 322 0.19 15.16 11.98
N ASP A 323 0.82 14.84 13.11
CA ASP A 323 1.65 15.78 13.87
C ASP A 323 3.06 15.96 13.27
N PHE A 324 3.50 15.09 12.37
CA PHE A 324 4.83 15.12 11.75
C PHE A 324 4.79 15.78 10.36
N ILE A 325 4.85 17.11 10.33
CA ILE A 325 4.85 17.91 9.09
C ILE A 325 6.26 18.48 8.85
N VAL A 326 6.74 18.40 7.60
CA VAL A 326 8.04 19.00 7.22
C VAL A 326 7.99 20.52 7.42
N GLY A 327 8.98 21.07 8.12
CA GLY A 327 9.06 22.47 8.54
C GLY A 327 8.55 22.74 9.95
N ASN A 328 7.75 21.83 10.53
CA ASN A 328 7.28 21.98 11.89
C ASN A 328 8.28 21.40 12.91
N THR A 329 8.24 21.94 14.12
CA THR A 329 9.03 21.46 15.25
C THR A 329 8.21 20.56 16.15
N VAL A 330 8.69 19.34 16.39
CA VAL A 330 8.03 18.34 17.25
C VAL A 330 8.76 18.25 18.59
N PHE A 331 8.00 18.20 19.69
CA PHE A 331 8.51 18.16 21.06
C PHE A 331 8.49 16.74 21.62
N ILE A 332 9.59 16.00 21.50
CA ILE A 332 9.68 14.61 21.98
C ILE A 332 10.48 14.59 23.28
N MET A 333 9.85 14.21 24.40
CA MET A 333 10.48 14.14 25.73
C MET A 333 11.28 15.39 26.11
N ALA A 334 10.67 16.57 25.93
CA ALA A 334 11.27 17.89 26.15
C ALA A 334 12.44 18.29 25.22
N ARG A 335 12.69 17.53 24.15
CA ARG A 335 13.63 17.91 23.07
C ARG A 335 12.88 18.42 21.85
N LYS A 336 13.35 19.53 21.28
CA LYS A 336 12.76 20.18 20.10
C LYS A 336 13.45 19.68 18.84
N PHE A 337 12.74 18.86 18.07
CA PHE A 337 13.21 18.37 16.77
C PHE A 337 12.56 19.17 15.65
N LEU A 338 13.36 19.82 14.80
CA LEU A 338 12.89 20.44 13.57
C LEU A 338 12.92 19.42 12.45
N ILE A 339 11.77 19.07 11.89
CA ILE A 339 11.69 18.16 10.75
C ILE A 339 11.98 18.96 9.48
N TYR A 340 13.02 18.58 8.74
CA TYR A 340 13.44 19.32 7.55
C TYR A 340 13.20 18.57 6.24
N ASP A 341 13.08 17.24 6.29
CA ASP A 341 12.76 16.43 5.11
C ASP A 341 12.04 15.13 5.50
N CYS A 342 11.47 14.43 4.52
CA CYS A 342 10.80 13.16 4.69
C CYS A 342 10.96 12.27 3.45
N ASP A 343 10.95 10.95 3.67
CA ASP A 343 11.23 9.96 2.63
C ASP A 343 10.17 9.93 1.50
N PRO A 344 10.50 9.51 0.27
CA PRO A 344 9.51 9.48 -0.81
C PRO A 344 8.29 8.59 -0.51
N PHE A 345 8.46 7.52 0.28
CA PHE A 345 7.35 6.70 0.75
C PHE A 345 6.40 7.47 1.66
N THR A 346 6.94 8.27 2.59
CA THR A 346 6.11 9.07 3.51
C THR A 346 5.33 10.13 2.77
N ARG A 347 5.96 10.82 1.81
CA ARG A 347 5.28 11.80 0.95
C ARG A 347 4.06 11.19 0.26
N LYS A 348 4.21 9.98 -0.32
CA LYS A 348 3.09 9.24 -0.93
C LYS A 348 2.03 8.81 0.08
N TYR A 349 2.43 8.33 1.26
CA TYR A 349 1.46 7.96 2.30
C TYR A 349 0.61 9.15 2.75
N TYR A 350 1.24 10.32 2.95
CA TYR A 350 0.54 11.53 3.37
C TYR A 350 -0.44 12.02 2.30
N SER A 351 -0.06 12.00 1.02
CA SER A 351 -0.95 12.41 -0.06
C SER A 351 -2.13 11.45 -0.25
N HIS A 352 -1.88 10.14 -0.26
CA HIS A 352 -2.91 9.14 -0.54
C HIS A 352 -3.82 8.82 0.66
N CYS A 353 -3.25 8.61 1.85
CA CYS A 353 -4.00 8.15 3.01
C CYS A 353 -4.53 9.30 3.87
N LEU A 354 -3.70 10.32 4.11
CA LEU A 354 -4.05 11.45 4.98
C LEU A 354 -4.63 12.65 4.22
N LYS A 355 -4.46 12.69 2.89
CA LYS A 355 -4.81 13.84 2.03
C LYS A 355 -4.14 15.14 2.47
N ILE A 356 -2.91 15.02 2.98
CA ILE A 356 -2.07 16.14 3.40
C ILE A 356 -0.85 16.16 2.47
N GLU A 357 -0.57 17.29 1.84
CA GLU A 357 0.67 17.45 1.07
C GLU A 357 1.80 17.88 2.00
N GLN A 358 2.90 17.12 2.00
CA GLN A 358 4.08 17.45 2.79
C GLN A 358 4.90 18.57 2.11
N PRO A 359 5.28 19.63 2.83
CA PRO A 359 6.15 20.69 2.30
C PRO A 359 7.48 20.17 1.75
N SER A 360 8.11 20.95 0.86
CA SER A 360 9.42 20.63 0.28
C SER A 360 10.54 20.60 1.33
N ALA A 361 11.62 19.89 1.04
CA ALA A 361 12.77 19.81 1.92
C ALA A 361 13.37 21.20 2.23
N ILE A 362 13.80 21.40 3.47
CA ILE A 362 14.41 22.64 3.95
C ILE A 362 15.92 22.42 4.08
N SER A 363 16.74 23.32 3.52
CA SER A 363 18.20 23.29 3.68
C SER A 363 18.58 23.88 5.03
N VAL A 364 18.85 23.01 5.99
CA VAL A 364 19.21 23.40 7.37
C VAL A 364 20.72 23.48 7.58
N PHE A 365 21.49 22.69 6.84
CA PHE A 365 22.95 22.71 6.92
C PHE A 365 23.49 23.83 6.05
N GLU A 366 24.26 24.74 6.65
CA GLU A 366 24.98 25.78 5.92
C GLU A 366 26.17 25.15 5.19
N ASP A 367 26.25 25.39 3.88
CA ASP A 367 27.44 25.06 3.12
C ASP A 367 28.58 25.98 3.57
N LYS A 368 29.69 25.39 4.01
CA LYS A 368 30.87 26.18 4.38
C LYS A 368 31.38 26.90 3.13
N PRO A 369 31.53 28.24 3.15
CA PRO A 369 32.09 28.95 2.01
C PRO A 369 33.52 28.47 1.78
N THR A 370 33.79 27.99 0.56
CA THR A 370 35.16 27.68 0.15
C THR A 370 35.90 28.99 -0.02
N LEU A 371 37.06 29.11 0.65
CA LEU A 371 37.93 30.26 0.44
C LEU A 371 38.41 30.25 -1.02
N PRO A 372 38.35 31.38 -1.74
CA PRO A 372 38.91 31.46 -3.08
C PRO A 372 40.42 31.17 -3.02
N PRO A 373 40.98 30.46 -4.02
CA PRO A 373 42.42 30.25 -4.07
C PRO A 373 43.13 31.61 -4.19
N PRO A 374 44.34 31.75 -3.61
CA PRO A 374 45.13 32.97 -3.77
C PRO A 374 45.43 33.22 -5.26
N PRO A 375 45.53 34.49 -5.69
CA PRO A 375 45.92 34.82 -7.06
C PRO A 375 47.34 34.31 -7.34
N LEU A 376 47.62 33.99 -8.60
CA LEU A 376 48.96 33.59 -9.03
C LEU A 376 49.91 34.79 -8.89
N PRO A 377 51.17 34.56 -8.45
CA PRO A 377 52.18 35.61 -8.44
C PRO A 377 52.55 36.02 -9.87
N PRO A 378 53.03 37.27 -10.07
CA PRO A 378 53.45 37.75 -11.37
C PRO A 378 54.68 36.99 -11.90
N HIS A 379 54.87 37.03 -13.22
CA HIS A 379 55.98 36.40 -13.92
C HIS A 379 57.32 37.01 -13.51
N ILE A 380 58.31 36.15 -13.24
CA ILE A 380 59.64 36.55 -12.72
C ILE A 380 60.51 37.22 -13.82
N GLY A 381 60.10 37.15 -15.10
CA GLY A 381 60.85 37.69 -16.23
C GLY A 381 61.98 36.78 -16.74
N ILE A 382 62.10 35.57 -16.17
CA ILE A 382 63.06 34.55 -16.58
C ILE A 382 62.28 33.36 -17.14
N GLY A 383 62.61 32.96 -18.37
CA GLY A 383 61.93 31.85 -19.03
C GLY A 383 60.59 32.27 -19.66
N ALA A 384 59.75 31.26 -19.91
CA ALA A 384 58.41 31.48 -20.46
C ALA A 384 57.39 31.64 -19.32
N PRO A 385 56.36 32.49 -19.48
CA PRO A 385 55.34 32.68 -18.45
C PRO A 385 54.60 31.39 -18.12
N GLU A 386 54.38 30.52 -19.10
CA GLU A 386 53.75 29.21 -18.91
C GLU A 386 54.58 28.27 -18.01
N ASP A 387 55.91 28.41 -18.03
CA ASP A 387 56.84 27.63 -17.20
C ASP A 387 56.88 28.13 -15.76
N THR A 388 56.88 29.46 -15.58
CA THR A 388 56.83 30.09 -14.26
C THR A 388 55.52 29.79 -13.52
N VAL A 389 54.39 29.83 -14.23
CA VAL A 389 53.08 29.46 -13.68
C VAL A 389 53.09 28.01 -13.18
N GLN A 390 53.79 27.12 -13.88
CA GLN A 390 53.87 25.71 -13.50
C GLN A 390 54.67 25.46 -12.22
N SER A 391 55.62 26.35 -11.90
CA SER A 391 56.32 26.37 -10.60
C SER A 391 55.42 26.78 -9.44
N CYS A 392 54.31 27.49 -9.70
CA CYS A 392 53.35 27.91 -8.67
C CYS A 392 52.38 26.79 -8.30
N PHE A 393 52.14 25.82 -9.19
CA PHE A 393 51.19 24.73 -8.95
C PHE A 393 51.77 23.54 -8.17
N SER A 394 53.08 23.32 -8.24
CA SER A 394 53.72 22.13 -7.68
C SER A 394 55.14 22.43 -7.24
N PHE A 395 55.54 21.89 -6.08
CA PHE A 395 56.92 22.01 -5.57
C PHE A 395 57.96 21.43 -6.54
N GLN A 396 57.65 20.29 -7.16
CA GLN A 396 58.43 19.78 -8.29
C GLN A 396 57.82 20.33 -9.58
N PRO A 397 58.51 21.25 -10.28
CA PRO A 397 57.99 21.82 -11.51
C PRO A 397 57.90 20.71 -12.55
N LYS A 398 56.75 20.65 -13.21
CA LYS A 398 56.54 19.78 -14.37
C LYS A 398 56.69 20.62 -15.62
N PRO A 399 57.13 20.08 -16.75
CA PRO A 399 57.12 20.84 -17.99
C PRO A 399 55.67 21.21 -18.38
N PRO A 400 55.41 22.42 -18.91
CA PRO A 400 54.09 22.79 -19.39
C PRO A 400 53.67 21.85 -20.52
N LYS A 401 52.41 21.45 -20.50
CA LYS A 401 51.86 20.54 -21.52
C LYS A 401 51.60 21.32 -22.81
N LYS A 402 52.18 20.86 -23.92
CA LYS A 402 51.89 21.39 -25.26
C LYS A 402 50.65 20.71 -25.83
N ASP A 403 49.93 21.41 -26.71
CA ASP A 403 48.80 20.86 -27.46
C ASP A 403 49.27 19.88 -28.54
N VAL A 404 49.57 18.65 -28.13
CA VAL A 404 50.08 17.59 -29.00
C VAL A 404 49.13 17.33 -30.18
N LEU A 405 47.82 17.39 -29.95
CA LEU A 405 46.82 17.18 -31.00
C LEU A 405 46.91 18.25 -32.09
N ARG A 406 47.01 19.53 -31.70
CA ARG A 406 47.19 20.65 -32.64
C ARG A 406 48.48 20.49 -33.44
N TYR A 407 49.55 20.06 -32.76
CA TYR A 407 50.85 19.83 -33.39
C TYR A 407 50.77 18.76 -34.48
N VAL A 408 50.19 17.59 -34.16
CA VAL A 408 50.12 16.45 -35.08
C VAL A 408 49.22 16.73 -36.28
N ILE A 409 48.03 17.30 -36.06
CA ILE A 409 47.05 17.58 -37.14
C ILE A 409 47.58 18.63 -38.12
N ASN A 410 48.36 19.59 -37.62
CA ASN A 410 48.86 20.71 -38.42
C ASN A 410 50.36 20.60 -38.74
N ALA A 411 50.97 19.44 -38.51
CA ALA A 411 52.36 19.19 -38.83
C ALA A 411 52.62 19.49 -40.32
N GLY A 412 53.61 20.33 -40.60
CA GLY A 412 53.98 20.75 -41.95
C GLY A 412 53.03 21.77 -42.61
N LYS A 413 51.90 22.13 -42.00
CA LYS A 413 50.99 23.16 -42.54
C LYS A 413 51.47 24.55 -42.14
N LYS A 414 51.86 25.35 -43.13
CA LYS A 414 52.31 26.74 -42.96
C LYS A 414 51.47 27.68 -43.82
N LEU A 415 51.14 28.84 -43.26
CA LEU A 415 50.46 29.92 -43.96
C LEU A 415 51.49 30.97 -44.34
N ARG A 416 51.58 31.36 -45.61
CA ARG A 416 52.56 32.32 -46.11
C ARG A 416 51.87 33.60 -46.57
N TYR A 417 52.41 34.73 -46.13
CA TYR A 417 51.92 36.06 -46.41
C TYR A 417 53.02 36.90 -47.04
N THR A 418 52.68 37.73 -48.01
CA THR A 418 53.58 38.78 -48.50
C THR A 418 53.35 40.04 -47.70
N ALA A 419 54.43 40.69 -47.28
CA ALA A 419 54.40 41.87 -46.45
C ALA A 419 55.46 42.90 -46.88
N MET A 420 55.18 44.15 -46.60
CA MET A 420 56.13 45.27 -46.74
C MET A 420 56.34 45.89 -45.36
N MET A 421 57.55 46.36 -45.10
CA MET A 421 57.83 47.08 -43.84
C MET A 421 57.29 48.51 -43.94
N ASP A 422 56.60 48.99 -42.90
CA ASP A 422 56.33 50.42 -42.70
C ASP A 422 57.69 51.07 -42.41
N TRP A 423 58.29 51.66 -43.44
CA TRP A 423 59.65 52.18 -43.40
C TRP A 423 59.73 53.45 -42.54
N VAL A 424 60.76 53.51 -41.69
CA VAL A 424 61.18 54.74 -41.00
C VAL A 424 62.29 55.42 -41.79
N HIS A 425 63.17 54.63 -42.41
CA HIS A 425 64.24 55.09 -43.28
C HIS A 425 63.86 54.91 -44.76
N PRO A 426 64.12 55.90 -45.64
CA PRO A 426 63.74 55.82 -47.06
C PRO A 426 64.31 54.61 -47.81
N GLU A 427 65.44 54.06 -47.35
CA GLU A 427 66.11 52.89 -47.92
C GLU A 427 65.32 51.57 -47.73
N ASP A 428 64.48 51.48 -46.70
CA ASP A 428 63.69 50.27 -46.43
C ASP A 428 62.39 50.20 -47.25
N LYS A 429 62.05 51.26 -47.99
CA LYS A 429 60.76 51.42 -48.69
C LYS A 429 60.45 50.30 -49.68
N GLU A 430 61.46 49.77 -50.35
CA GLU A 430 61.31 48.76 -51.41
C GLU A 430 61.54 47.32 -50.94
N ARG A 431 61.82 47.11 -49.63
CA ARG A 431 62.10 45.79 -49.08
C ARG A 431 60.82 44.97 -48.97
N GLN A 432 60.85 43.78 -49.56
CA GLN A 432 59.74 42.84 -49.57
C GLN A 432 60.02 41.65 -48.66
N PHE A 433 59.01 41.27 -47.87
CA PHE A 433 59.12 40.21 -46.88
C PHE A 433 58.05 39.16 -47.09
N THR A 434 58.38 37.93 -46.73
CA THR A 434 57.45 36.82 -46.59
C THR A 434 57.34 36.44 -45.12
N ILE A 435 56.12 36.44 -44.61
CA ILE A 435 55.81 36.01 -43.25
C ILE A 435 55.22 34.59 -43.33
N GLU A 436 55.88 33.61 -42.74
CA GLU A 436 55.33 32.26 -42.58
C GLU A 436 54.80 32.06 -41.16
N TYR A 437 53.53 31.68 -41.04
CA TYR A 437 52.90 31.26 -39.77
C TYR A 437 52.76 29.74 -39.73
N ASN A 438 53.33 29.09 -38.71
CA ASN A 438 53.24 27.66 -38.50
C ASN A 438 51.99 27.29 -37.70
N LEU A 439 51.05 26.56 -38.30
CA LEU A 439 49.79 26.18 -37.64
C LEU A 439 49.98 25.20 -36.47
N ALA A 440 51.05 24.41 -36.48
CA ALA A 440 51.35 23.41 -35.45
C ALA A 440 51.75 24.06 -34.12
N ASN A 441 52.69 25.02 -34.15
CA ASN A 441 53.28 25.63 -32.95
C ASN A 441 52.83 27.08 -32.71
N GLY A 442 52.22 27.75 -33.68
CA GLY A 442 51.92 29.19 -33.61
C GLY A 442 53.12 30.11 -33.83
N GLU A 443 54.25 29.56 -34.29
CA GLU A 443 55.47 30.33 -34.53
C GLU A 443 55.41 31.11 -35.85
N VAL A 444 55.98 32.31 -35.84
CA VAL A 444 56.09 33.20 -36.99
C VAL A 444 57.55 33.31 -37.44
N LEU A 445 57.78 33.12 -38.72
CA LEU A 445 59.07 33.27 -39.39
C LEU A 445 58.97 34.44 -40.39
N VAL A 446 59.90 35.38 -40.34
CA VAL A 446 59.95 36.49 -41.31
C VAL A 446 61.21 36.35 -42.16
N GLN A 447 61.03 36.30 -43.48
CA GLN A 447 62.12 36.20 -44.46
C GLN A 447 62.06 37.37 -45.41
N GLU A 448 63.22 37.89 -45.78
CA GLU A 448 63.36 38.93 -46.79
C GLU A 448 63.55 38.29 -48.17
N LEU A 449 62.80 38.80 -49.15
CA LEU A 449 62.91 38.35 -50.53
C LEU A 449 64.12 38.96 -51.22
N LYS A 450 64.83 38.16 -52.01
CA LYS A 450 66.02 38.62 -52.74
C LYS A 450 65.64 39.44 -53.96
N VAL A 451 65.88 40.75 -53.88
CA VAL A 451 65.74 41.68 -55.00
C VAL A 451 67.13 41.99 -55.60
N PRO A 452 67.38 41.73 -56.90
CA PRO A 452 68.66 42.03 -57.53
C PRO A 452 68.93 43.55 -57.49
N ASN A 453 70.18 43.94 -57.31
CA ASN A 453 70.63 45.34 -57.26
C ASN A 453 70.02 46.20 -56.12
N SER A 454 69.43 45.59 -55.09
CA SER A 454 68.84 46.29 -53.94
C SER A 454 69.86 46.77 -52.90
N GLY A 455 71.08 46.25 -52.91
CA GLY A 455 72.09 46.54 -51.89
C GLY A 455 71.90 45.81 -50.55
N PHE A 456 70.79 45.09 -50.36
CA PHE A 456 70.49 44.34 -49.13
C PHE A 456 70.83 42.85 -49.25
N ILE A 457 71.32 42.27 -48.15
CA ILE A 457 71.52 40.82 -48.04
C ILE A 457 70.19 40.19 -47.64
N ALA A 458 69.48 39.65 -48.63
CA ALA A 458 68.24 38.92 -48.40
C ALA A 458 68.49 37.62 -47.60
N GLY A 459 67.55 37.28 -46.72
CA GLY A 459 67.69 36.13 -45.82
C GLY A 459 66.63 36.12 -44.73
N ARG A 460 66.93 35.44 -43.62
CA ARG A 460 66.01 35.34 -42.49
C ARG A 460 66.06 36.62 -41.65
N PHE A 461 64.99 37.39 -41.65
CA PHE A 461 64.84 38.59 -40.83
C PHE A 461 64.50 38.24 -39.38
N LEU A 462 63.56 37.33 -39.16
CA LEU A 462 63.18 36.82 -37.83
C LEU A 462 63.26 35.29 -37.83
N LYS A 463 63.85 34.69 -36.78
CA LYS A 463 63.78 33.24 -36.54
C LYS A 463 62.36 32.84 -36.11
N ALA A 464 61.91 31.66 -36.54
CA ALA A 464 60.62 31.09 -36.11
C ALA A 464 60.48 31.14 -34.58
N MET A 465 59.51 31.91 -34.09
CA MET A 465 59.17 32.04 -32.68
C MET A 465 57.73 32.55 -32.50
N CYS A 466 57.13 32.32 -31.33
CA CYS A 466 55.83 32.91 -31.00
C CYS A 466 55.98 34.41 -30.77
N LEU A 467 55.18 35.22 -31.46
CA LEU A 467 55.17 36.68 -31.34
C LEU A 467 54.01 37.11 -30.45
N SER A 468 54.30 37.88 -29.39
CA SER A 468 53.28 38.51 -28.56
C SER A 468 52.75 39.79 -29.20
N LYS A 469 51.47 40.09 -28.94
CA LYS A 469 50.82 41.31 -29.39
C LYS A 469 51.37 42.53 -28.64
N PRO A 470 51.44 43.71 -29.28
CA PRO A 470 51.88 44.92 -28.60
C PRO A 470 50.89 45.30 -27.50
N GLY A 471 51.39 45.49 -26.28
CA GLY A 471 50.57 45.87 -25.12
C GLY A 471 49.88 44.72 -24.39
N SER A 472 50.22 43.47 -24.69
CA SER A 472 49.77 42.32 -23.88
C SER A 472 50.36 42.35 -22.47
N ASP A 473 49.64 41.76 -21.50
CA ASP A 473 50.13 41.58 -20.14
C ASP A 473 51.43 40.75 -20.14
N PRO A 474 52.51 41.19 -19.47
CA PRO A 474 53.73 40.40 -19.31
C PRO A 474 53.52 39.03 -18.66
N ASP A 475 52.50 38.90 -17.80
CA ASP A 475 52.21 37.67 -17.05
C ASP A 475 51.37 36.67 -17.86
N ASN A 476 50.58 37.18 -18.81
CA ASN A 476 49.76 36.38 -19.72
C ASN A 476 49.83 36.94 -21.15
N PRO A 477 50.93 36.68 -21.88
CA PRO A 477 51.13 37.25 -23.21
C PRO A 477 50.14 36.66 -24.21
N GLU A 478 49.41 37.54 -24.89
CA GLU A 478 48.58 37.16 -26.02
C GLU A 478 49.43 37.07 -27.28
N PHE A 479 49.46 35.90 -27.92
CA PHE A 479 50.21 35.67 -29.15
C PHE A 479 49.40 36.00 -30.41
N TYR A 480 50.09 36.36 -31.49
CA TYR A 480 49.45 36.51 -32.80
C TYR A 480 48.86 35.19 -33.29
N THR A 481 47.66 35.28 -33.87
CA THR A 481 46.91 34.16 -34.43
C THR A 481 46.69 34.37 -35.93
N PRO A 482 46.30 33.33 -36.70
CA PRO A 482 46.01 33.49 -38.13
C PRO A 482 44.99 34.58 -38.44
N ALA A 483 44.06 34.85 -37.53
CA ALA A 483 43.01 35.86 -37.68
C ALA A 483 43.55 37.31 -37.71
N ASP A 484 44.75 37.53 -37.16
CA ASP A 484 45.38 38.85 -37.11
C ASP A 484 46.10 39.20 -38.45
N PHE A 485 46.31 38.21 -39.33
CA PHE A 485 47.02 38.36 -40.62
C PHE A 485 46.05 38.56 -41.80
N ASN A 486 45.39 39.71 -41.84
CA ASN A 486 44.49 40.10 -42.94
C ASN A 486 45.20 41.00 -43.94
N VAL A 487 44.74 41.02 -45.20
CA VAL A 487 45.30 41.93 -46.22
C VAL A 487 45.11 43.38 -45.75
N GLY A 488 46.21 44.11 -45.62
CA GLY A 488 46.24 45.48 -45.11
C GLY A 488 46.44 45.61 -43.59
N SER A 489 46.41 44.51 -42.82
CA SER A 489 46.71 44.56 -41.38
C SER A 489 48.19 44.82 -41.12
N ILE A 490 48.51 45.35 -39.94
CA ILE A 490 49.86 45.72 -39.53
C ILE A 490 50.28 44.82 -38.38
N VAL A 491 51.37 44.09 -38.58
CA VAL A 491 51.95 43.16 -37.61
C VAL A 491 53.18 43.80 -37.01
N ASN A 492 53.20 43.98 -35.69
CA ASN A 492 54.36 44.49 -34.97
C ASN A 492 55.29 43.33 -34.56
N VAL A 493 56.54 43.41 -35.01
CA VAL A 493 57.62 42.45 -34.75
C VAL A 493 58.79 43.22 -34.13
N PHE A 494 58.93 43.15 -32.80
CA PHE A 494 60.03 43.81 -32.06
C PHE A 494 60.25 45.30 -32.41
N GLY A 495 59.17 46.05 -32.65
CA GLY A 495 59.23 47.47 -33.00
C GLY A 495 59.20 47.75 -34.50
N HIS A 496 59.44 46.75 -35.34
CA HIS A 496 59.25 46.84 -36.79
C HIS A 496 57.80 46.54 -37.14
N ARG A 497 57.17 47.42 -37.92
CA ARG A 497 55.80 47.26 -38.37
C ARG A 497 55.77 46.70 -39.79
N PHE A 498 55.09 45.59 -39.99
CA PHE A 498 54.92 44.96 -41.30
C PHE A 498 53.47 45.04 -41.74
N ARG A 499 53.23 45.67 -42.87
CA ARG A 499 51.91 45.70 -43.51
C ARG A 499 51.76 44.51 -44.44
N ILE A 500 50.75 43.69 -44.21
CA ILE A 500 50.42 42.54 -45.07
C ILE A 500 49.89 43.06 -46.40
N THR A 501 50.58 42.72 -47.49
CA THR A 501 50.19 43.12 -48.85
C THR A 501 49.36 42.06 -49.55
N GLY A 502 49.58 40.78 -49.23
CA GLY A 502 48.90 39.64 -49.84
C GLY A 502 49.17 38.32 -49.11
N ALA A 503 48.64 37.22 -49.65
CA ALA A 503 48.83 35.87 -49.09
C ALA A 503 48.86 34.79 -50.20
N ASP A 504 49.32 33.60 -49.85
CA ASP A 504 49.26 32.43 -50.73
C ASP A 504 47.83 31.88 -50.86
N LEU A 505 47.55 31.17 -51.96
CA LEU A 505 46.26 30.48 -52.17
C LEU A 505 45.92 29.49 -51.06
N ALA A 506 46.93 28.86 -50.46
CA ALA A 506 46.77 27.94 -49.34
C ALA A 506 46.17 28.63 -48.09
N VAL A 507 46.46 29.92 -47.89
CA VAL A 507 45.88 30.72 -46.81
C VAL A 507 44.39 30.92 -47.02
N TYR A 508 43.99 31.31 -48.23
CA TYR A 508 42.57 31.47 -48.56
C TYR A 508 41.78 30.17 -48.36
N ARG A 509 42.31 29.03 -48.83
CA ARG A 509 41.69 27.71 -48.60
C ARG A 509 41.59 27.35 -47.12
N TYR A 510 42.59 27.72 -46.33
CA TYR A 510 42.56 27.52 -44.87
C TYR A 510 41.48 28.37 -44.22
N MET A 511 41.32 29.63 -44.63
CA MET A 511 40.28 30.54 -44.14
C MET A 511 38.88 30.02 -44.48
N GLU A 512 38.68 29.55 -45.72
CA GLU A 512 37.41 28.97 -46.17
C GLU A 512 37.05 27.68 -45.42
N ALA A 513 38.04 26.84 -45.13
CA ALA A 513 37.83 25.61 -44.35
C ALA A 513 37.62 25.85 -42.85
N ASN A 514 37.93 27.05 -42.32
CA ASN A 514 37.82 27.39 -40.90
C ASN A 514 37.08 28.72 -40.69
N PRO A 515 35.82 28.87 -41.15
CA PRO A 515 35.12 30.16 -41.10
C PRO A 515 34.89 30.68 -39.68
N GLU A 516 34.86 29.80 -38.67
CA GLU A 516 34.71 30.19 -37.26
C GLU A 516 35.89 31.01 -36.71
N LYS A 517 37.08 30.89 -37.32
CA LYS A 517 38.31 31.56 -36.84
C LYS A 517 38.53 32.94 -37.46
N PHE A 518 37.79 33.28 -38.52
CA PHE A 518 38.03 34.48 -39.31
C PHE A 518 36.76 35.30 -39.45
N THR A 519 36.88 36.62 -39.57
CA THR A 519 35.74 37.48 -39.88
C THR A 519 35.33 37.31 -41.35
N SER A 520 34.03 37.41 -41.64
CA SER A 520 33.49 37.31 -43.00
C SER A 520 34.10 38.36 -43.94
N GLU A 521 34.37 39.56 -43.42
CA GLU A 521 35.07 40.64 -44.10
C GLU A 521 36.51 40.27 -44.50
N ALA A 522 37.25 39.60 -43.60
CA ALA A 522 38.61 39.16 -43.89
C ALA A 522 38.65 38.12 -45.00
N VAL A 523 37.72 37.16 -44.99
CA VAL A 523 37.60 36.14 -46.05
C VAL A 523 37.24 36.77 -47.39
N HIS A 524 36.33 37.74 -47.41
CA HIS A 524 35.93 38.45 -48.62
C HIS A 524 37.07 39.33 -49.18
N SER A 525 37.77 40.06 -48.33
CA SER A 525 38.94 40.86 -48.70
C SER A 525 40.05 39.99 -49.28
N MET A 526 40.31 38.84 -48.66
CA MET A 526 41.26 37.85 -49.18
C MET A 526 40.81 37.29 -50.53
N ARG A 527 39.53 36.98 -50.70
CA ARG A 527 38.98 36.50 -51.98
C ARG A 527 39.16 37.54 -53.09
N ALA A 528 38.78 38.79 -52.84
CA ALA A 528 38.94 39.89 -53.80
C ALA A 528 40.40 40.09 -54.19
N HIS A 529 41.33 39.98 -53.22
CA HIS A 529 42.76 40.01 -53.47
C HIS A 529 43.21 38.88 -54.41
N MET A 530 42.73 37.64 -54.22
CA MET A 530 43.10 36.50 -55.06
C MET A 530 42.51 36.57 -56.48
N VAL A 531 41.28 37.07 -56.62
CA VAL A 531 40.64 37.30 -57.93
C VAL A 531 41.44 38.34 -58.73
N ARG A 532 41.86 39.43 -58.09
CA ARG A 532 42.72 40.45 -58.72
C ARG A 532 44.07 39.89 -59.19
N LEU A 533 44.61 38.87 -58.51
CA LEU A 533 45.83 38.18 -58.93
C LEU A 533 45.59 37.11 -60.01
N GLY A 534 44.35 36.86 -60.43
CA GLY A 534 44.00 35.85 -61.43
C GLY A 534 44.13 34.41 -60.92
N LEU A 535 44.21 34.19 -59.60
CA LEU A 535 44.38 32.86 -58.99
C LEU A 535 43.05 32.14 -58.71
N LEU A 536 41.92 32.84 -58.87
CA LEU A 536 40.56 32.37 -58.63
C LEU A 536 39.64 32.89 -59.75
N ASN A 537 38.84 32.01 -60.35
CA ASN A 537 37.83 32.38 -61.34
C ASN A 537 36.56 32.87 -60.61
N GLU A 538 35.90 33.91 -61.13
CA GLU A 538 34.73 34.54 -60.47
C GLU A 538 33.52 33.58 -60.33
N GLU A 539 33.43 32.56 -61.18
CA GLU A 539 32.18 31.82 -61.45
C GLU A 539 31.80 30.68 -60.47
N ILE A 540 32.60 30.34 -59.45
CA ILE A 540 32.35 29.09 -58.69
C ILE A 540 31.25 29.23 -57.61
N LYS A 541 30.81 30.45 -57.24
CA LYS A 541 29.77 30.62 -56.19
C LYS A 541 28.33 30.75 -56.67
N ASP A 542 28.07 31.12 -57.92
CA ASP A 542 26.69 31.21 -58.42
C ASP A 542 26.04 29.82 -58.59
N ARG A 543 26.84 28.77 -58.79
CA ARG A 543 26.31 27.40 -58.92
C ARG A 543 25.78 26.83 -57.59
N ALA A 544 26.43 27.17 -56.47
CA ALA A 544 26.00 26.72 -55.14
C ALA A 544 24.77 27.49 -54.63
N GLU A 545 24.64 28.78 -54.94
CA GLU A 545 23.40 29.54 -54.67
C GLU A 545 22.25 29.14 -55.60
N PHE A 546 22.54 28.74 -56.85
CA PHE A 546 21.54 28.22 -57.78
C PHE A 546 20.93 26.89 -57.30
N ASP A 547 21.74 25.97 -56.78
CA ASP A 547 21.27 24.66 -56.28
C ASP A 547 20.44 24.78 -54.99
N LEU A 548 20.73 25.77 -54.13
CA LEU A 548 19.95 26.06 -52.91
C LEU A 548 18.56 26.66 -53.20
N ARG A 549 18.39 27.34 -54.35
CA ARG A 549 17.07 27.90 -54.76
C ARG A 549 16.14 26.84 -55.38
N HIS A 550 16.66 25.67 -55.78
CA HIS A 550 15.88 24.66 -56.51
C HIS A 550 15.53 23.41 -55.69
N GLN A 551 15.85 23.35 -54.39
CA GLN A 551 15.44 22.22 -53.52
C GLN A 551 13.97 22.30 -53.03
N GLY A 552 13.13 23.11 -53.67
CA GLY A 552 11.75 23.37 -53.22
C GLY A 552 10.67 23.34 -54.29
N CYS A 553 10.86 22.63 -55.41
CA CYS A 553 9.81 22.48 -56.43
C CYS A 553 9.49 21.01 -56.71
N PRO A 554 8.29 20.50 -56.39
CA PRO A 554 7.86 19.17 -56.81
C PRO A 554 7.63 19.16 -58.33
N GLN A 555 8.18 18.15 -59.00
CA GLN A 555 7.97 17.88 -60.42
C GLN A 555 6.51 17.57 -60.70
N THR A 556 5.75 18.55 -61.18
CA THR A 556 4.59 18.35 -62.05
C THR A 556 4.27 19.69 -62.72
N ASP A 557 4.01 19.63 -64.02
CA ASP A 557 3.56 20.71 -64.91
C ASP A 557 4.67 21.62 -65.47
N CYS A 558 5.13 21.26 -66.67
CA CYS A 558 5.11 22.12 -67.86
C CYS A 558 5.71 21.35 -69.06
N LEU A 559 4.91 20.46 -69.64
CA LEU A 559 5.01 20.14 -71.06
C LEU A 559 4.13 21.14 -71.83
N GLN A 560 4.59 21.50 -73.03
CA GLN A 560 3.97 22.36 -74.05
C GLN A 560 4.29 23.85 -73.96
N THR A 561 5.23 24.31 -74.79
CA THR A 561 4.92 24.94 -76.08
C THR A 561 6.13 24.91 -77.00
N SER A 562 5.89 24.46 -78.23
CA SER A 562 6.74 24.47 -79.41
C SER A 562 6.84 25.85 -80.07
N SER A 563 7.84 26.01 -80.96
CA SER A 563 8.06 27.05 -82.01
C SER A 563 8.44 28.44 -81.48
N VAL A 564 9.52 29.10 -81.92
CA VAL A 564 10.24 29.15 -83.21
C VAL A 564 11.75 29.27 -82.98
#